data_AF-A0AAW6NJU7-F1
#
_entry.id   AF-A0AAW6NJU7-F1
#
_cell.length_a   1.000
_cell.length_b   1.000
_cell.length_c   1.000
_cell.angle_alpha   90.00
_cell.angle_beta   90.00
_cell.angle_gamma   90.00
#
_symmetry.space_group_name_H-M   'P 1'
#
loop_
_entity.id
_entity.type
_entity.pdbx_description
1 polymer ?
#
loop_
_entity_poly.entity_id
_entity_poly.type
_entity_poly.pdbx_seq_one_letter_code
_entity_poly.pdbx_strand_id
1 'polypeptide(L)'
;TALPLEHVQAALAAGKLGALMFSGTTPHGEYGEWQDLHAPFSSFCADSLMSIEHVKALFTAASAATLKFSGIKLLEINANADVSHRIAILRDGISAMNKASQ
;
A
#
# COMPACT_ATOMS: atom_id res chain seq x y z
N THR A 1 -3.44 12.06 4.91
CA THR A 1 -3.31 10.59 4.93
C THR A 1 -3.96 9.93 6.16
N ALA A 2 -4.85 10.59 6.91
CA ALA A 2 -5.47 10.01 8.12
C ALA A 2 -6.56 8.98 7.84
N LEU A 3 -7.31 9.13 6.72
CA LEU A 3 -8.48 8.30 6.39
C LEU A 3 -8.21 6.78 6.38
N PRO A 4 -7.11 6.25 5.81
CA PRO A 4 -6.84 4.81 5.87
C PRO A 4 -6.69 4.28 7.31
N LEU A 5 -6.06 5.07 8.19
CA LEU A 5 -5.86 4.69 9.60
C LEU A 5 -7.20 4.67 10.35
N GLU A 6 -8.02 5.70 10.16
CA GLU A 6 -9.36 5.79 10.73
C GLU A 6 -10.24 4.62 10.27
N HIS A 7 -10.17 4.25 8.98
CA HIS A 7 -10.90 3.11 8.43
C HIS A 7 -10.46 1.78 9.03
N VAL A 8 -9.15 1.56 9.21
CA VAL A 8 -8.63 0.33 9.86
C VAL A 8 -9.12 0.25 11.30
N GLN A 9 -9.07 1.35 12.06
CA GLN A 9 -9.53 1.41 13.44
C GLN A 9 -11.04 1.16 13.55
N ALA A 10 -11.84 1.76 12.66
CA ALA A 10 -13.29 1.55 12.61
C ALA A 10 -13.64 0.09 12.28
N ALA A 11 -12.98 -0.51 11.28
CA ALA A 11 -13.18 -1.91 10.92
C ALA A 11 -12.77 -2.87 12.03
N LEU A 12 -11.68 -2.56 12.75
CA LEU A 12 -11.23 -3.31 13.92
C LEU A 12 -12.27 -3.25 15.05
N ALA A 13 -12.71 -2.05 15.43
CA ALA A 13 -13.69 -1.85 16.49
C ALA A 13 -15.02 -2.56 16.21
N ALA A 14 -15.42 -2.65 14.93
CA ALA A 14 -16.60 -3.37 14.50
C ALA A 14 -16.41 -4.91 14.46
N GLY A 15 -15.21 -5.42 14.72
CA GLY A 15 -14.89 -6.84 14.59
C GLY A 15 -14.97 -7.35 13.14
N LYS A 16 -14.75 -6.47 12.16
CA LYS A 16 -14.86 -6.77 10.71
C LYS A 16 -13.52 -6.76 9.97
N LEU A 17 -12.43 -6.33 10.62
CA LEU A 17 -11.11 -6.32 10.01
C LEU A 17 -10.55 -7.75 9.85
N GLY A 18 -10.61 -8.28 8.62
CA GLY A 18 -10.13 -9.63 8.30
C GLY A 18 -8.82 -9.68 7.51
N ALA A 19 -8.42 -8.60 6.85
CA ALA A 19 -7.21 -8.51 6.03
C ALA A 19 -6.83 -7.05 5.76
N LEU A 20 -5.58 -6.81 5.35
CA LEU A 20 -5.11 -5.53 4.80
C LEU A 20 -4.64 -5.74 3.35
N MET A 21 -5.14 -4.91 2.43
CA MET A 21 -4.70 -4.91 1.04
C MET A 21 -4.24 -3.51 0.66
N PHE A 22 -2.98 -3.37 0.23
CA PHE A 22 -2.39 -2.09 -0.09
C PHE A 22 -2.29 -1.87 -1.60
N SER A 23 -2.49 -0.63 -2.04
CA SER A 23 -2.23 -0.17 -3.40
C SER A 23 -1.84 1.30 -3.34
N GLY A 24 -0.78 1.67 -4.06
CA GLY A 24 -0.29 3.04 -4.07
C GLY A 24 -1.16 3.97 -4.91
N THR A 25 -1.36 5.18 -4.41
CA THR A 25 -1.90 6.30 -5.17
C THR A 25 -0.79 7.32 -5.41
N THR A 26 -0.93 8.15 -6.44
CA THR A 26 -0.07 9.32 -6.66
C THR A 26 -0.91 10.61 -6.60
N PRO A 27 -0.31 11.78 -6.38
CA PRO A 27 -1.01 13.06 -6.40
C PRO A 27 -1.66 13.40 -7.76
N HIS A 28 -2.58 14.38 -7.74
CA HIS A 28 -3.08 15.09 -8.92
C HIS A 28 -3.79 14.21 -9.96
N GLY A 29 -4.85 13.52 -9.55
CA GLY A 29 -5.69 12.77 -10.48
C GLY A 29 -6.69 13.66 -11.22
N GLU A 30 -7.22 13.17 -12.36
CA GLU A 30 -8.24 13.87 -13.14
C GLU A 30 -9.51 14.20 -12.34
N TYR A 31 -9.74 13.49 -11.22
CA TYR A 31 -10.93 13.60 -10.40
C TYR A 31 -10.64 14.04 -8.95
N GLY A 32 -9.45 14.59 -8.65
CA GLY A 32 -9.15 15.16 -7.34
C GLY A 32 -7.68 15.08 -6.92
N GLU A 33 -7.46 15.10 -5.61
CA GLU A 33 -6.13 15.21 -5.00
C GLU A 33 -5.20 14.01 -5.27
N TRP A 34 -5.75 12.88 -5.69
CA TRP A 34 -4.99 11.66 -5.96
C TRP A 34 -5.58 10.85 -7.13
N GLN A 35 -4.76 10.01 -7.72
CA GLN A 35 -5.13 9.00 -8.70
C GLN A 35 -4.68 7.60 -8.24
N ASP A 36 -5.54 6.60 -8.47
CA ASP A 36 -5.22 5.21 -8.19
C ASP A 36 -4.58 4.56 -9.42
N LEU A 37 -3.25 4.55 -9.42
CA LEU A 37 -2.44 3.88 -10.43
C LEU A 37 -1.87 2.55 -9.92
N HIS A 38 -2.29 2.10 -8.73
CA HIS A 38 -1.63 1.00 -8.02
C HIS A 38 -0.10 1.18 -7.98
N ALA A 39 0.34 2.39 -7.69
CA ALA A 39 1.73 2.77 -7.73
C ALA A 39 2.57 1.89 -6.79
N PRO A 40 3.84 1.59 -7.15
CA PRO A 40 4.82 1.01 -6.25
C PRO A 40 4.98 1.81 -4.95
N PHE A 41 5.70 1.27 -3.96
CA PHE A 41 6.07 2.05 -2.77
C PHE A 41 6.88 3.30 -3.15
N SER A 42 6.88 4.29 -2.25
CA SER A 42 7.66 5.53 -2.44
C SER A 42 9.17 5.31 -2.61
N SER A 43 9.70 4.15 -2.17
CA SER A 43 11.07 3.70 -2.43
C SER A 43 11.39 3.46 -3.90
N PHE A 44 10.37 3.14 -4.71
CA PHE A 44 10.51 2.83 -6.13
C PHE A 44 9.85 3.88 -7.02
N CYS A 45 8.75 4.48 -6.56
CA CYS A 45 8.01 5.55 -7.24
C CYS A 45 7.92 6.76 -6.32
N ALA A 46 8.77 7.78 -6.53
CA ALA A 46 8.87 8.94 -5.64
C ALA A 46 7.52 9.67 -5.40
N ASP A 47 6.63 9.67 -6.40
CA ASP A 47 5.30 10.30 -6.30
C ASP A 47 4.27 9.44 -5.56
N SER A 48 4.60 8.20 -5.22
CA SER A 48 3.67 7.33 -4.48
C SER A 48 3.44 7.83 -3.06
N LEU A 49 2.17 7.94 -2.70
CA LEU A 49 1.74 8.27 -1.33
C LEU A 49 1.86 7.07 -0.37
N MET A 50 2.11 5.88 -0.90
CA MET A 50 2.30 4.65 -0.12
C MET A 50 3.76 4.50 0.31
N SER A 51 4.05 4.91 1.54
CA SER A 51 5.35 4.72 2.18
C SER A 51 5.33 3.53 3.16
N ILE A 52 6.53 3.06 3.54
CA ILE A 52 6.68 2.00 4.54
C ILE A 52 6.09 2.44 5.88
N GLU A 53 6.27 3.70 6.27
CA GLU A 53 5.77 4.26 7.53
C GLU A 53 4.24 4.26 7.57
N HIS A 54 3.59 4.66 6.47
CA HIS A 54 2.12 4.62 6.38
C HIS A 54 1.60 3.18 6.48
N VAL A 55 2.21 2.24 5.76
CA VAL A 55 1.80 0.83 5.80
C VAL A 55 2.03 0.23 7.20
N LYS A 56 3.14 0.56 7.85
CA LYS A 56 3.46 0.15 9.23
C LYS A 56 2.46 0.70 10.25
N ALA A 57 2.02 1.95 10.07
CA ALA A 57 0.97 2.53 10.92
C ALA A 57 -0.34 1.75 10.82
N LEU A 58 -0.71 1.28 9.62
CA LEU A 58 -1.91 0.45 9.41
C LEU A 58 -1.76 -0.95 10.01
N PHE A 59 -0.59 -1.59 9.88
CA PHE A 59 -0.33 -2.86 10.57
C PHE A 59 -0.41 -2.71 12.10
N THR A 60 0.17 -1.64 12.65
CA THR A 60 0.10 -1.33 14.08
C THR A 60 -1.35 -1.16 14.55
N ALA A 61 -2.15 -0.38 13.80
CA ALA A 61 -3.55 -0.18 14.12
C ALA A 61 -4.39 -1.46 14.00
N ALA A 62 -4.00 -2.37 13.12
CA ALA A 62 -4.63 -3.68 12.95
C ALA A 62 -4.12 -4.75 13.94
N SER A 63 -3.16 -4.45 14.82
CA SER A 63 -2.43 -5.45 15.62
C SER A 63 -3.31 -6.33 16.51
N ALA A 64 -4.47 -5.83 16.96
CA ALA A 64 -5.42 -6.61 17.75
C ALA A 64 -6.32 -7.53 16.90
N ALA A 65 -6.32 -7.41 15.58
CA ALA A 65 -7.07 -8.30 14.68
C ALA A 65 -6.28 -9.56 14.36
N THR A 66 -6.98 -10.69 14.21
CA THR A 66 -6.45 -11.86 13.53
C THR A 66 -6.59 -11.69 12.02
N LEU A 67 -5.62 -11.04 11.39
CA LEU A 67 -5.60 -10.89 9.93
C LEU A 67 -5.40 -12.27 9.27
N LYS A 68 -6.28 -12.60 8.31
CA LYS A 68 -6.19 -13.83 7.51
C LYS A 68 -5.06 -13.74 6.48
N PHE A 69 -4.81 -12.54 5.96
CA PHE A 69 -3.73 -12.24 5.04
C PHE A 69 -3.47 -10.73 5.00
N SER A 70 -2.28 -10.37 4.51
CA SER A 70 -1.98 -9.05 4.01
C SER A 70 -1.43 -9.17 2.58
N GLY A 71 -1.64 -8.15 1.74
CA GLY A 71 -1.22 -8.19 0.35
C GLY A 71 -1.07 -6.82 -0.27
N ILE A 72 -0.46 -6.78 -1.46
CA ILE A 72 -0.24 -5.55 -2.23
C ILE A 72 -0.66 -5.74 -3.67
N LYS A 73 -1.17 -4.68 -4.30
CA LYS A 73 -1.38 -4.57 -5.75
C LYS A 73 -0.43 -3.52 -6.29
N LEU A 74 0.40 -3.92 -7.26
CA LEU A 74 1.36 -3.04 -7.91
C LEU A 74 1.17 -3.06 -9.42
N LEU A 75 1.31 -1.90 -10.06
CA LEU A 75 1.26 -1.73 -11.50
C LEU A 75 2.49 -0.95 -11.98
N GLU A 76 3.04 -1.39 -13.11
CA GLU A 76 3.98 -0.62 -13.90
C GLU A 76 3.21 0.10 -15.02
N ILE A 77 3.22 1.44 -14.98
CA ILE A 77 2.43 2.29 -15.89
C ILE A 77 3.12 2.52 -17.25
N ASN A 78 4.45 2.41 -17.30
CA ASN A 78 5.19 2.47 -18.54
C ASN A 78 5.01 1.14 -19.31
N ALA A 79 4.19 1.19 -20.36
CA ALA A 79 3.95 0.05 -21.24
C ALA A 79 5.24 -0.55 -21.83
N ASN A 80 6.29 0.27 -21.98
CA ASN A 80 7.57 -0.13 -22.56
C ASN A 80 8.61 -0.58 -21.51
N ALA A 81 8.26 -0.59 -20.22
CA ALA A 81 9.16 -1.10 -19.19
C ALA A 81 9.43 -2.59 -19.40
N ASP A 82 10.71 -2.96 -19.31
CA ASP A 82 11.16 -4.32 -19.51
C ASP A 82 10.74 -5.25 -18.35
N VAL A 83 10.94 -6.56 -18.56
CA VAL A 83 10.61 -7.58 -17.57
C VAL A 83 11.43 -7.41 -16.27
N SER A 84 12.69 -6.99 -16.38
CA SER A 84 13.57 -6.80 -15.22
C SER A 84 13.06 -5.70 -14.31
N HIS A 85 12.60 -4.59 -14.87
CA HIS A 85 11.99 -3.47 -14.16
C HIS A 85 10.71 -3.89 -13.44
N ARG A 86 9.83 -4.61 -14.14
CA ARG A 86 8.58 -5.15 -13.56
C ARG A 86 8.86 -6.11 -12.39
N ILE A 87 9.88 -6.95 -12.51
CA ILE A 87 10.32 -7.83 -11.40
C ILE A 87 10.90 -7.00 -10.25
N ALA A 88 11.65 -5.93 -10.54
CA ALA A 88 12.23 -5.06 -9.51
C ALA A 88 11.14 -4.39 -8.65
N ILE A 89 10.02 -3.96 -9.25
CA ILE A 89 8.84 -3.47 -8.52
C ILE A 89 8.31 -4.50 -7.53
N LEU A 90 8.16 -5.76 -7.98
CA LEU A 90 7.65 -6.83 -7.11
C LEU A 90 8.62 -7.12 -5.95
N ARG A 91 9.92 -7.15 -6.23
CA ARG A 91 10.95 -7.38 -5.20
C ARG A 91 10.98 -6.25 -4.17
N ASP A 92 10.91 -5.00 -4.62
CA ASP A 92 10.85 -3.83 -3.73
C ASP A 92 9.59 -3.87 -2.88
N GLY A 93 8.42 -4.11 -3.49
CA GLY A 93 7.15 -4.20 -2.78
C GLY A 93 7.12 -5.29 -1.71
N ILE A 94 7.67 -6.48 -2.00
CA ILE A 94 7.80 -7.56 -1.00
C ILE A 94 8.75 -7.14 0.13
N SER A 95 9.88 -6.50 -0.19
CA SER A 95 10.83 -6.01 0.81
C SER A 95 10.20 -4.95 1.72
N ALA A 96 9.49 -3.99 1.14
CA ALA A 96 8.79 -2.93 1.85
C ALA A 96 7.70 -3.49 2.77
N MET A 97 6.91 -4.45 2.28
CA MET A 97 5.89 -5.13 3.09
C MET A 97 6.50 -5.86 4.29
N ASN A 98 7.58 -6.62 4.07
CA ASN A 98 8.25 -7.34 5.15
C ASN A 98 8.81 -6.38 6.22
N LYS A 99 9.30 -5.19 5.82
CA LYS A 99 9.75 -4.15 6.77
C LYS A 99 8.58 -3.51 7.52
N ALA A 100 7.45 -3.32 6.86
CA ALA A 100 6.28 -2.67 7.45
C ALA A 100 5.50 -3.57 8.41
N SER A 101 5.53 -4.89 8.21
CA SER A 101 4.84 -5.88 9.06
C SER A 101 5.63 -6.33 10.29
N GLN A 102 6.88 -5.86 10.44
CA GLN A 102 7.73 -6.05 11.62
C GLN A 102 7.55 -4.90 12.62
#